data_AF-A0ABD2R4B4-F1
#
_entry.id   AF-A0ABD2R4B4-F1
#
_cell.length_a   1.000
_cell.length_b   1.000
_cell.length_c   1.000
_cell.angle_alpha   90.00
_cell.angle_beta   90.00
_cell.angle_gamma   90.00
#
_symmetry.space_group_name_H-M   'P 1'
#
loop_
_entity.id
_entity.type
_entity.pdbx_description
1 polymer ?
#
loop_
_entity_poly.entity_id
_entity_poly.type
_entity_poly.pdbx_seq_one_letter_code
_entity_poly.pdbx_strand_id
1 'polypeptide(L)'
;MSSFVMYGTLLNLFLLLIVLQFGSNNGSPTQQTLDLQNPNFFNPKLPPRTLSSNKKFEGSSDLVNLRYHMGPVLSSPINIYLIWYGKWAPSQQLLIKDFLLSVSTFNHRAAPSPSVAEWWSTVSLYTDQTGANISRSVLIAGEYSDRKYSQGTHLTRLSIQDVIAEAVKSKPFTVDHKKGIYLVLTSVDVTMQDFCRAVCGFHYFTFASKVGYTLPYAWVGNSGKQCPEVCAYPFAVPGYMGGSGAAALKSPNGDVGVDGMISVIGHELAELSSNPLVNAWYAGEDPVAPTEIGDLCEGLYGTGGGGGYMGQVMKDRDGRTYNLNGRRGRKFLVQWIWSPILKACAGPNAMD
;
A
#
# COMPACT_ATOMS: atom_id res chain seq x y z
N MET A 1 -8.22 -24.55 56.90
CA MET A 1 -8.46 -25.96 57.26
C MET A 1 -8.41 -26.75 55.96
N SER A 2 -7.54 -27.70 55.68
CA SER A 2 -6.34 -28.29 56.31
C SER A 2 -5.69 -29.09 55.15
N SER A 3 -4.42 -28.84 54.80
CA SER A 3 -3.26 -29.70 55.14
C SER A 3 -3.09 -30.94 54.23
N PHE A 4 -2.06 -31.00 53.36
CA PHE A 4 -0.72 -31.64 53.55
C PHE A 4 -0.77 -33.17 53.35
N VAL A 5 0.09 -33.91 52.61
CA VAL A 5 1.57 -34.13 52.60
C VAL A 5 1.88 -35.01 51.34
N MET A 6 2.81 -34.70 50.42
CA MET A 6 4.27 -34.95 50.34
C MET A 6 4.77 -36.42 50.20
N TYR A 7 5.46 -36.71 49.09
CA TYR A 7 6.62 -37.61 48.90
C TYR A 7 7.27 -37.15 47.57
N GLY A 8 8.58 -36.99 47.34
CA GLY A 8 9.78 -37.34 48.07
C GLY A 8 10.86 -37.89 47.11
N THR A 9 11.65 -36.99 46.50
CA THR A 9 13.10 -37.06 46.16
C THR A 9 13.77 -38.21 45.35
N LEU A 10 14.65 -37.81 44.41
CA LEU A 10 16.07 -38.24 44.15
C LEU A 10 16.41 -38.09 42.64
N LEU A 11 17.02 -37.00 42.17
CA LEU A 11 18.47 -36.73 42.07
C LEU A 11 19.29 -37.87 41.43
N ASN A 12 19.73 -37.68 40.17
CA ASN A 12 21.06 -38.14 39.74
C ASN A 12 21.58 -37.36 38.53
N LEU A 13 22.83 -36.95 38.71
CA LEU A 13 23.68 -36.10 37.89
C LEU A 13 24.56 -37.03 37.03
N PHE A 14 24.66 -36.83 35.71
CA PHE A 14 25.76 -37.40 34.93
C PHE A 14 26.20 -36.44 33.81
N LEU A 15 27.24 -35.67 34.13
CA LEU A 15 28.23 -35.17 33.16
C LEU A 15 29.09 -36.35 32.72
N LEU A 16 29.40 -36.46 31.42
CA LEU A 16 30.63 -37.12 31.00
C LEU A 16 31.27 -36.35 29.84
N LEU A 17 32.50 -35.92 30.11
CA LEU A 17 33.46 -35.36 29.16
C LEU A 17 33.95 -36.45 28.20
N ILE A 18 34.11 -36.10 26.93
CA ILE A 18 35.06 -36.76 26.03
C ILE A 18 36.00 -35.69 25.47
N VAL A 19 37.25 -35.73 25.94
CA VAL A 19 38.43 -35.07 25.36
C VAL A 19 39.27 -36.16 24.73
N LEU A 20 39.82 -35.92 23.53
CA LEU A 20 41.05 -36.46 22.89
C LEU A 20 40.91 -36.17 21.37
N GLN A 21 41.90 -35.78 20.58
CA GLN A 21 43.22 -35.19 20.78
C GLN A 21 43.61 -34.49 19.46
N PHE A 22 44.61 -33.62 19.56
CA PHE A 22 45.13 -32.73 18.53
C PHE A 22 45.66 -33.43 17.26
N GLY A 23 45.36 -32.83 16.10
CA GLY A 23 46.11 -33.01 14.85
C GLY A 23 46.53 -31.64 14.31
N SER A 24 47.83 -31.39 14.29
CA SER A 24 48.46 -30.15 13.86
C SER A 24 48.36 -29.96 12.35
N ASN A 25 47.96 -28.78 11.88
CA ASN A 25 48.36 -28.32 10.54
C ASN A 25 48.57 -26.80 10.54
N ASN A 26 49.81 -26.41 10.24
CA ASN A 26 50.25 -25.04 10.04
C ASN A 26 49.63 -24.45 8.77
N GLY A 27 48.90 -23.35 8.90
CA GLY A 27 48.48 -22.50 7.79
C GLY A 27 48.44 -21.04 8.25
N SER A 28 49.24 -20.19 7.61
CA SER A 28 49.42 -18.77 7.90
C SER A 28 48.10 -17.97 7.83
N PRO A 29 47.93 -16.89 8.62
CA PRO A 29 46.73 -16.07 8.58
C PRO A 29 46.79 -15.09 7.39
N THR A 30 46.00 -15.34 6.34
CA THR A 30 45.68 -14.31 5.34
C THR A 30 44.51 -13.47 5.80
N GLN A 31 44.82 -12.23 6.17
CA GLN A 31 43.87 -11.16 6.43
C GLN A 31 43.10 -10.84 5.14
N GLN A 32 41.86 -11.32 5.02
CA GLN A 32 40.95 -10.85 3.96
C GLN A 32 40.20 -9.62 4.44
N THR A 33 40.64 -8.48 3.92
CA THR A 33 39.90 -7.21 3.94
C THR A 33 38.55 -7.41 3.26
N LEU A 34 37.46 -7.22 4.02
CA LEU A 34 36.10 -7.15 3.50
C LEU A 34 35.98 -5.91 2.60
N ASP A 35 36.11 -6.12 1.30
CA ASP A 35 35.80 -5.13 0.27
C ASP A 35 34.27 -5.01 0.15
N LEU A 36 33.73 -3.90 0.66
CA LEU A 36 32.32 -3.53 0.51
C LEU A 36 32.12 -2.89 -0.85
N GLN A 37 32.12 -3.70 -1.92
CA GLN A 37 31.67 -3.23 -3.22
C GLN A 37 30.64 -4.19 -3.84
N ASN A 38 29.48 -3.59 -4.13
CA ASN A 38 28.38 -4.04 -4.98
C ASN A 38 27.35 -5.02 -4.36
N PRO A 39 26.12 -4.57 -4.03
CA PRO A 39 25.04 -5.48 -3.68
C PRO A 39 24.59 -6.21 -4.95
N ASN A 40 25.04 -7.45 -5.11
CA ASN A 40 24.52 -8.35 -6.14
C ASN A 40 23.02 -8.59 -5.88
N PHE A 41 22.17 -7.90 -6.64
CA PHE A 41 20.76 -8.21 -6.79
C PHE A 41 20.65 -9.54 -7.54
N PHE A 42 20.15 -10.57 -6.86
CA PHE A 42 19.85 -11.84 -7.51
C PHE A 42 18.49 -11.73 -8.21
N ASN A 43 18.49 -11.21 -9.44
CA ASN A 43 17.38 -11.41 -10.35
C ASN A 43 17.53 -12.82 -10.93
N PRO A 44 16.64 -13.79 -10.67
CA PRO A 44 16.67 -15.05 -11.39
C PRO A 44 16.49 -14.74 -12.88
N LYS A 45 17.60 -14.73 -13.63
CA LYS A 45 17.59 -14.54 -15.08
C LYS A 45 16.69 -15.62 -15.68
N LEU A 46 15.56 -15.22 -16.23
CA LEU A 46 14.84 -16.03 -17.19
C LEU A 46 15.72 -16.23 -18.44
N PRO A 47 15.60 -17.37 -19.15
CA PRO A 47 16.19 -17.52 -20.47
C PRO A 47 15.74 -16.38 -21.38
N PRO A 48 16.63 -15.81 -22.21
CA PRO A 48 16.25 -14.71 -23.09
C PRO A 48 15.21 -15.20 -24.10
N ARG A 49 14.03 -14.53 -24.12
CA ARG A 49 12.84 -14.74 -24.99
C ARG A 49 11.69 -15.61 -24.44
N THR A 50 11.04 -15.20 -23.35
CA THR A 50 9.78 -15.86 -22.92
C THR A 50 8.63 -14.90 -22.55
N LEU A 51 8.61 -13.68 -23.06
CA LEU A 51 7.36 -12.92 -23.17
C LEU A 51 6.90 -13.05 -24.62
N SER A 52 5.83 -13.82 -24.85
CA SER A 52 5.13 -13.78 -26.15
C SER A 52 4.62 -12.36 -26.38
N SER A 53 4.59 -11.90 -27.64
CA SER A 53 4.08 -10.57 -28.04
C SER A 53 2.74 -10.20 -27.38
N ASN A 54 1.88 -11.20 -27.11
CA ASN A 54 0.57 -11.02 -26.49
C ASN A 54 0.61 -10.53 -25.03
N LYS A 55 1.66 -10.86 -24.26
CA LYS A 55 1.77 -10.46 -22.84
C LYS A 55 2.18 -8.99 -22.65
N LYS A 56 2.69 -8.36 -23.71
CA LYS A 56 3.05 -6.93 -23.74
C LYS A 56 1.81 -6.02 -23.78
N PHE A 57 0.65 -6.57 -24.15
CA PHE A 57 -0.61 -5.85 -24.24
C PHE A 57 -1.57 -6.14 -23.06
N GLU A 58 -1.19 -7.01 -22.13
CA GLU A 58 -2.00 -7.30 -20.94
C GLU A 58 -2.03 -6.05 -20.05
N GLY A 59 -3.23 -5.51 -19.80
CA GLY A 59 -3.43 -4.21 -19.15
C GLY A 59 -3.44 -3.00 -20.08
N SER A 60 -3.40 -3.19 -21.40
CA SER A 60 -3.69 -2.16 -22.41
C SER A 60 -5.06 -2.39 -23.05
N SER A 61 -5.74 -1.32 -23.46
CA SER A 61 -7.04 -1.42 -24.10
C SER A 61 -7.35 -0.19 -24.94
N ASP A 62 -7.60 -0.39 -26.24
CA ASP A 62 -8.10 0.65 -27.15
C ASP A 62 -9.57 1.00 -26.88
N LEU A 63 -10.27 0.20 -26.06
CA LEU A 63 -11.66 0.43 -25.66
C LEU A 63 -11.77 1.31 -24.40
N VAL A 64 -10.67 1.46 -23.66
CA VAL A 64 -10.63 2.36 -22.50
C VAL A 64 -10.52 3.79 -22.99
N ASN A 65 -11.58 4.54 -22.73
CA ASN A 65 -11.73 5.92 -23.14
C ASN A 65 -11.75 6.81 -21.91
N LEU A 66 -10.57 6.97 -21.31
CA LEU A 66 -10.37 7.85 -20.16
C LEU A 66 -10.45 9.31 -20.60
N ARG A 67 -11.34 10.08 -19.96
CA ARG A 67 -11.65 11.45 -20.34
C ARG A 67 -11.49 12.41 -19.17
N TYR A 68 -11.20 13.65 -19.51
CA TYR A 68 -11.20 14.77 -18.59
C TYR A 68 -12.54 15.50 -18.66
N HIS A 69 -13.18 15.69 -17.52
CA HIS A 69 -14.54 16.17 -17.33
C HIS A 69 -14.60 17.57 -16.70
N MET A 70 -13.52 18.35 -16.86
CA MET A 70 -13.43 19.76 -16.47
C MET A 70 -13.35 20.04 -14.96
N GLY A 71 -13.30 19.02 -14.12
CA GLY A 71 -13.07 19.13 -12.67
C GLY A 71 -11.62 19.39 -12.29
N PRO A 72 -11.35 19.84 -11.05
CA PRO A 72 -9.99 20.11 -10.60
C PRO A 72 -9.17 18.82 -10.40
N VAL A 73 -7.85 18.94 -10.40
CA VAL A 73 -6.91 17.92 -9.90
C VAL A 73 -6.08 18.48 -8.75
N LEU A 74 -5.42 17.63 -7.96
CA LEU A 74 -4.56 18.08 -6.86
C LEU A 74 -3.17 18.54 -7.35
N SER A 75 -3.10 19.70 -7.98
CA SER A 75 -1.88 20.24 -8.63
C SER A 75 -0.93 21.02 -7.71
N SER A 76 -1.42 21.51 -6.57
CA SER A 76 -0.60 22.10 -5.51
C SER A 76 0.01 21.02 -4.59
N PRO A 77 1.08 21.31 -3.83
CA PRO A 77 1.56 20.39 -2.80
C PRO A 77 0.40 19.87 -1.93
N ILE A 78 0.30 18.55 -1.82
CA ILE A 78 -0.83 17.83 -1.23
C ILE A 78 -0.59 17.70 0.28
N ASN A 79 -1.50 18.24 1.06
CA ASN A 79 -1.51 18.14 2.51
C ASN A 79 -2.43 16.98 2.92
N ILE A 80 -1.85 15.89 3.41
CA ILE A 80 -2.61 14.76 3.95
C ILE A 80 -2.90 14.99 5.43
N TYR A 81 -4.19 14.96 5.77
CA TYR A 81 -4.70 14.98 7.12
C TYR A 81 -5.16 13.57 7.49
N LEU A 82 -4.38 12.89 8.32
CA LEU A 82 -4.62 11.49 8.69
C LEU A 82 -5.61 11.39 9.85
N ILE A 83 -6.63 10.55 9.69
CA ILE A 83 -7.59 10.23 10.75
C ILE A 83 -7.46 8.73 11.07
N TRP A 84 -6.83 8.44 12.20
CA TRP A 84 -6.68 7.10 12.74
C TRP A 84 -7.92 6.74 13.55
N TYR A 85 -8.87 6.02 12.95
CA TYR A 85 -10.12 5.62 13.60
C TYR A 85 -9.98 4.22 14.23
N GLY A 86 -10.12 4.15 15.54
CA GLY A 86 -9.97 2.94 16.34
C GLY A 86 -8.56 2.72 16.90
N LYS A 87 -8.23 1.47 17.24
CA LYS A 87 -6.98 1.09 17.93
C LYS A 87 -5.89 0.74 16.94
N TRP A 88 -4.97 1.69 16.75
CA TRP A 88 -3.80 1.54 15.89
C TRP A 88 -2.53 1.28 16.68
N ALA A 89 -1.74 0.29 16.25
CA ALA A 89 -0.38 0.11 16.75
C ALA A 89 0.54 1.20 16.17
N PRO A 90 1.45 1.79 16.96
CA PRO A 90 2.39 2.80 16.45
C PRO A 90 3.24 2.32 15.26
N SER A 91 3.58 1.03 15.23
CA SER A 91 4.33 0.41 14.12
C SER A 91 3.55 0.42 12.80
N GLN A 92 2.24 0.17 12.85
CA GLN A 92 1.36 0.19 11.68
C GLN A 92 1.18 1.62 11.17
N GLN A 93 0.96 2.58 12.07
CA GLN A 93 0.89 4.01 11.71
C GLN A 93 2.19 4.45 11.03
N LEU A 94 3.34 4.09 11.60
CA LEU A 94 4.64 4.44 11.05
C LEU A 94 4.85 3.86 9.65
N LEU A 95 4.44 2.62 9.40
CA LEU A 95 4.53 1.97 8.09
C LEU A 95 3.75 2.75 7.02
N ILE A 96 2.49 3.10 7.31
CA ILE A 96 1.65 3.88 6.39
C ILE A 96 2.25 5.27 6.16
N LYS A 97 2.71 5.95 7.21
CA LYS A 97 3.35 7.26 7.08
C LYS A 97 4.63 7.20 6.25
N ASP A 98 5.42 6.13 6.39
CA ASP A 98 6.62 5.93 5.58
C ASP A 98 6.25 5.73 4.09
N PHE A 99 5.16 5.02 3.77
CA PHE A 99 4.65 4.93 2.39
C PHE A 99 4.26 6.29 1.82
N LEU A 100 3.39 7.03 2.51
CA LEU A 100 2.91 8.35 2.07
C LEU A 100 4.07 9.32 1.83
N LEU A 101 5.04 9.34 2.74
CA LEU A 101 6.22 10.20 2.64
C LEU A 101 7.28 9.65 1.67
N SER A 102 7.07 8.50 1.05
CA SER A 102 7.91 7.97 -0.04
C SER A 102 7.52 8.50 -1.42
N VAL A 103 6.36 9.16 -1.54
CA VAL A 103 5.93 9.82 -2.78
C VAL A 103 6.84 11.01 -3.12
N SER A 104 7.24 11.79 -2.12
CA SER A 104 8.05 13.00 -2.29
C SER A 104 9.55 12.71 -2.33
N THR A 105 10.25 13.17 -3.37
CA THR A 105 11.72 13.12 -3.45
C THR A 105 12.33 14.50 -3.22
N PHE A 106 12.70 14.82 -1.98
CA PHE A 106 13.49 16.03 -1.71
C PHE A 106 14.98 15.70 -1.69
N ASN A 107 15.65 16.05 -2.79
CA ASN A 107 17.08 16.15 -3.15
C ASN A 107 18.18 15.24 -2.56
N HIS A 108 17.99 14.50 -1.45
CA HIS A 108 19.06 13.66 -0.86
C HIS A 108 18.58 12.37 -0.17
N ARG A 109 17.30 11.97 -0.31
CA ARG A 109 16.75 10.75 0.31
C ARG A 109 15.85 9.91 -0.60
N ALA A 110 16.03 10.00 -1.92
CA ALA A 110 15.27 9.18 -2.85
C ALA A 110 15.53 7.69 -2.58
N ALA A 111 14.47 6.90 -2.47
CA ALA A 111 14.57 5.45 -2.39
C ALA A 111 15.13 4.91 -3.73
N PRO A 112 15.85 3.77 -3.71
CA PRO A 112 16.37 3.18 -4.94
C PRO A 112 15.23 2.81 -5.90
N SER A 113 15.48 2.94 -7.20
CA SER A 113 14.54 2.48 -8.22
C SER A 113 14.38 0.94 -8.19
N PRO A 114 13.20 0.39 -8.48
CA PRO A 114 11.92 1.09 -8.65
C PRO A 114 11.39 1.63 -7.32
N SER A 115 10.88 2.86 -7.31
CA SER A 115 10.50 3.59 -6.09
C SER A 115 9.05 4.07 -6.10
N VAL A 116 8.49 4.33 -4.91
CA VAL A 116 7.13 4.90 -4.76
C VAL A 116 6.99 6.23 -5.50
N ALA A 117 8.04 7.06 -5.51
CA ALA A 117 8.03 8.33 -6.23
C ALA A 117 8.01 8.16 -7.77
N GLU A 118 8.72 7.17 -8.30
CA GLU A 118 8.66 6.84 -9.73
C GLU A 118 7.30 6.26 -10.10
N TRP A 119 6.68 5.47 -9.23
CA TRP A 119 5.30 5.00 -9.42
C TRP A 119 4.29 6.16 -9.44
N TRP A 120 4.40 7.10 -8.49
CA TRP A 120 3.56 8.31 -8.46
C TRP A 120 3.77 9.23 -9.67
N SER A 121 4.90 9.07 -10.38
CA SER A 121 5.19 9.85 -11.58
C SER A 121 4.14 9.65 -12.69
N THR A 122 3.52 8.46 -12.74
CA THR A 122 2.39 8.12 -13.61
C THR A 122 1.14 8.91 -13.23
N VAL A 123 0.85 9.05 -11.93
CA VAL A 123 -0.27 9.87 -11.44
C VAL A 123 -0.05 11.34 -11.84
N SER A 124 1.18 11.84 -11.80
CA SER A 124 1.48 13.21 -12.24
C SER A 124 1.33 13.46 -13.74
N LEU A 125 1.00 12.46 -14.56
CA LEU A 125 0.72 12.67 -15.99
C LEU A 125 -0.66 13.31 -16.23
N TYR A 126 -1.56 13.24 -15.25
CA TYR A 126 -2.88 13.84 -15.32
C TYR A 126 -2.86 15.33 -14.97
N THR A 127 -3.67 16.11 -15.69
CA THR A 127 -3.73 17.58 -15.57
C THR A 127 -5.17 18.08 -15.44
N ASP A 128 -5.36 19.28 -14.89
CA ASP A 128 -6.62 20.00 -15.03
C ASP A 128 -6.67 20.86 -16.32
N GLN A 129 -7.73 21.65 -16.47
CA GLN A 129 -7.96 22.56 -17.59
C GLN A 129 -6.89 23.65 -17.75
N THR A 130 -6.10 23.93 -16.70
CA THR A 130 -4.99 24.89 -16.75
C THR A 130 -3.71 24.25 -17.31
N GLY A 131 -3.71 22.93 -17.51
CA GLY A 131 -2.52 22.15 -17.84
C GLY A 131 -1.63 21.85 -16.63
N ALA A 132 -2.08 22.17 -15.40
CA ALA A 132 -1.31 21.89 -14.20
C ALA A 132 -1.38 20.40 -13.85
N ASN A 133 -0.22 19.76 -13.75
CA ASN A 133 -0.08 18.36 -13.36
C ASN A 133 -0.41 18.13 -11.89
N ILE A 134 -0.89 16.93 -11.56
CA ILE A 134 -0.98 16.46 -10.18
C ILE A 134 0.39 16.56 -9.49
N SER A 135 0.40 17.04 -8.26
CA SER A 135 1.63 17.31 -7.53
C SER A 135 2.39 16.03 -7.15
N ARG A 136 3.72 16.11 -7.22
CA ARG A 136 4.66 15.10 -6.66
C ARG A 136 5.09 15.40 -5.23
N SER A 137 4.53 16.45 -4.63
CA SER A 137 4.86 16.87 -3.27
C SER A 137 3.70 16.53 -2.35
N VAL A 138 3.89 15.50 -1.54
CA VAL A 138 2.98 15.04 -0.49
C VAL A 138 3.60 15.31 0.88
N LEU A 139 2.78 15.83 1.79
CA LEU A 139 3.13 16.12 3.18
C LEU A 139 2.04 15.56 4.10
N ILE A 140 2.43 15.09 5.28
CA ILE A 140 1.48 14.81 6.36
C ILE A 140 1.35 16.10 7.17
N ALA A 141 0.24 16.82 6.98
CA ALA A 141 0.00 18.14 7.57
C ALA A 141 -0.63 18.08 8.96
N GLY A 142 -1.33 17.00 9.28
CA GLY A 142 -1.95 16.80 10.58
C GLY A 142 -2.38 15.35 10.79
N GLU A 143 -2.52 14.98 12.06
CA GLU A 143 -2.98 13.65 12.47
C GLU A 143 -4.00 13.79 13.58
N TYR A 144 -5.07 13.00 13.51
CA TYR A 144 -6.08 12.87 14.55
C TYR A 144 -6.26 11.39 14.88
N SER A 145 -6.43 11.05 16.15
CA SER A 145 -6.63 9.67 16.62
C SER A 145 -7.93 9.56 17.39
N ASP A 146 -8.90 8.87 16.80
CA ASP A 146 -10.15 8.53 17.46
C ASP A 146 -10.09 7.12 18.03
N ARG A 147 -9.47 7.00 19.21
CA ARG A 147 -9.38 5.72 19.94
C ARG A 147 -10.67 5.34 20.67
N LYS A 148 -11.64 6.26 20.73
CA LYS A 148 -12.90 6.10 21.46
C LYS A 148 -14.03 5.59 20.56
N TYR A 149 -13.78 5.52 19.25
CA TYR A 149 -14.77 5.13 18.25
C TYR A 149 -15.99 6.06 18.33
N SER A 150 -15.80 7.37 18.07
CA SER A 150 -16.86 8.39 18.23
C SER A 150 -18.15 8.08 17.48
N GLN A 151 -18.08 7.29 16.40
CA GLN A 151 -19.20 6.82 15.58
C GLN A 151 -19.45 5.30 15.71
N GLY A 152 -18.94 4.66 16.76
CA GLY A 152 -19.02 3.21 16.99
C GLY A 152 -18.09 2.36 16.11
N THR A 153 -18.23 1.03 16.18
CA THR A 153 -17.38 0.07 15.44
C THR A 153 -18.00 -0.43 14.14
N HIS A 154 -19.16 0.10 13.78
CA HIS A 154 -19.91 -0.24 12.56
C HIS A 154 -20.17 1.05 11.78
N LEU A 155 -19.39 1.28 10.74
CA LEU A 155 -19.45 2.50 9.95
C LEU A 155 -20.22 2.29 8.64
N THR A 156 -20.67 3.40 8.07
CA THR A 156 -21.26 3.53 6.74
C THR A 156 -20.57 4.68 6.00
N ARG A 157 -20.76 4.80 4.68
CA ARG A 157 -20.19 5.93 3.91
C ARG A 157 -20.64 7.27 4.47
N LEU A 158 -21.86 7.31 5.02
CA LEU A 158 -22.41 8.51 5.64
C LEU A 158 -21.75 8.80 7.00
N SER A 159 -21.52 7.80 7.84
CA SER A 159 -20.89 8.01 9.15
C SER A 159 -19.40 8.31 9.07
N ILE A 160 -18.72 7.98 7.96
CA ILE A 160 -17.35 8.44 7.70
C ILE A 160 -17.28 9.98 7.65
N GLN A 161 -18.31 10.64 7.12
CA GLN A 161 -18.35 12.11 7.15
C GLN A 161 -18.50 12.63 8.58
N ASP A 162 -19.21 11.92 9.45
CA ASP A 162 -19.32 12.26 10.87
C ASP A 162 -17.99 12.05 11.62
N VAL A 163 -17.20 11.03 11.24
CA VAL A 163 -15.82 10.85 11.72
C VAL A 163 -14.93 12.03 11.32
N ILE A 164 -15.01 12.48 10.07
CA ILE A 164 -14.27 13.66 9.59
C ILE A 164 -14.75 14.91 10.32
N ALA A 165 -16.06 15.07 10.51
CA ALA A 165 -16.65 16.20 11.25
C ALA A 165 -16.12 16.29 12.69
N GLU A 166 -15.95 15.15 13.36
CA GLU A 166 -15.37 15.11 14.71
C GLU A 166 -13.87 15.48 14.68
N ALA A 167 -13.11 14.94 13.73
CA ALA A 167 -11.70 15.26 13.58
C ALA A 167 -11.46 16.76 13.36
N VAL A 168 -12.20 17.40 12.44
CA VAL A 168 -12.04 18.85 12.13
C VAL A 168 -12.50 19.77 13.25
N LYS A 169 -13.36 19.31 14.17
CA LYS A 169 -13.71 20.06 15.39
C LYS A 169 -12.61 19.98 16.45
N SER A 170 -11.79 18.93 16.42
CA SER A 170 -10.69 18.75 17.36
C SER A 170 -9.52 19.69 17.02
N LYS A 171 -9.15 20.57 17.94
CA LYS A 171 -7.90 21.33 17.80
C LYS A 171 -6.73 20.42 18.21
N PRO A 172 -5.59 20.41 17.47
CA PRO A 172 -5.18 21.35 16.42
C PRO A 172 -5.47 20.92 14.96
N PHE A 173 -6.36 19.95 14.71
CA PHE A 173 -6.60 19.42 13.37
C PHE A 173 -7.34 20.45 12.49
N THR A 174 -6.65 20.99 11.48
CA THR A 174 -7.14 22.14 10.71
C THR A 174 -7.98 21.75 9.49
N VAL A 175 -8.85 22.66 9.07
CA VAL A 175 -9.53 22.59 7.77
C VAL A 175 -8.66 23.19 6.68
N ASP A 176 -8.33 22.41 5.64
CA ASP A 176 -7.60 22.86 4.45
C ASP A 176 -8.39 22.51 3.18
N HIS A 177 -9.22 23.45 2.73
CA HIS A 177 -10.06 23.31 1.55
C HIS A 177 -9.32 23.59 0.23
N LYS A 178 -8.03 23.96 0.28
CA LYS A 178 -7.26 24.35 -0.92
C LYS A 178 -6.28 23.26 -1.35
N LYS A 179 -5.67 22.59 -0.37
CA LYS A 179 -4.60 21.61 -0.59
C LYS A 179 -4.78 20.33 0.22
N GLY A 180 -5.79 20.30 1.09
CA GLY A 180 -6.02 19.23 2.04
C GLY A 180 -6.79 18.06 1.44
N ILE A 181 -6.31 16.86 1.74
CA ILE A 181 -7.11 15.64 1.66
C ILE A 181 -7.20 14.99 3.03
N TYR A 182 -8.35 14.37 3.32
CA TYR A 182 -8.61 13.71 4.58
C TYR A 182 -8.57 12.20 4.38
N LEU A 183 -7.56 11.54 4.92
CA LEU A 183 -7.40 10.09 4.78
C LEU A 183 -7.83 9.40 6.08
N VAL A 184 -9.00 8.76 6.04
CA VAL A 184 -9.60 8.03 7.17
C VAL A 184 -9.17 6.57 7.11
N LEU A 185 -8.47 6.12 8.14
CA LEU A 185 -7.92 4.77 8.22
C LEU A 185 -8.52 4.06 9.43
N THR A 186 -9.33 3.03 9.18
CA THR A 186 -9.99 2.27 10.26
C THR A 186 -9.14 1.07 10.67
N SER A 187 -8.99 0.89 11.99
CA SER A 187 -8.27 -0.26 12.54
C SER A 187 -9.00 -1.58 12.29
N VAL A 188 -8.28 -2.68 12.52
CA VAL A 188 -8.71 -4.07 12.21
C VAL A 188 -9.99 -4.53 12.92
N ASP A 189 -10.39 -3.84 13.98
CA ASP A 189 -11.57 -4.11 14.80
C ASP A 189 -12.79 -3.24 14.46
N VAL A 190 -12.73 -2.47 13.36
CA VAL A 190 -13.84 -1.66 12.86
C VAL A 190 -14.40 -2.28 11.59
N THR A 191 -15.72 -2.42 11.53
CA THR A 191 -16.43 -2.87 10.33
C THR A 191 -17.00 -1.68 9.58
N MET A 192 -17.16 -1.83 8.27
CA MET A 192 -17.71 -0.81 7.39
C MET A 192 -18.67 -1.46 6.41
N GLN A 193 -19.77 -0.76 6.09
CA GLN A 193 -20.72 -1.20 5.08
C GLN A 193 -19.99 -1.48 3.74
N ASP A 194 -20.30 -2.63 3.13
CA ASP A 194 -19.76 -3.11 1.85
C ASP A 194 -18.25 -3.39 1.80
N PHE A 195 -17.53 -3.21 2.92
CA PHE A 195 -16.14 -3.64 3.05
C PHE A 195 -16.02 -5.14 2.81
N CYS A 196 -14.95 -5.56 2.12
CA CYS A 196 -14.68 -6.96 1.78
C CYS A 196 -15.67 -7.59 0.78
N ARG A 197 -16.65 -6.85 0.28
CA ARG A 197 -17.63 -7.35 -0.69
C ARG A 197 -17.63 -6.57 -1.98
N ALA A 198 -17.74 -5.25 -1.86
CA ALA A 198 -17.74 -4.35 -3.01
C ALA A 198 -16.47 -3.51 -3.05
N VAL A 199 -15.90 -3.14 -1.89
CA VAL A 199 -14.79 -2.21 -1.82
C VAL A 199 -13.79 -2.55 -0.71
N CYS A 200 -12.55 -2.13 -0.90
CA CYS A 200 -11.49 -2.15 0.12
C CYS A 200 -11.15 -0.74 0.65
N GLY A 201 -11.49 0.27 -0.14
CA GLY A 201 -11.42 1.69 0.16
C GLY A 201 -12.43 2.43 -0.70
N PHE A 202 -12.53 3.74 -0.50
CA PHE A 202 -13.14 4.62 -1.48
C PHE A 202 -12.72 6.06 -1.23
N HIS A 203 -12.80 6.89 -2.27
CA HIS A 203 -12.70 8.33 -2.15
C HIS A 203 -14.02 9.02 -2.50
N TYR A 204 -14.21 10.22 -1.93
CA TYR A 204 -15.34 11.10 -2.20
C TYR A 204 -15.05 12.51 -1.64
N PHE A 205 -16.04 13.39 -1.64
CA PHE A 205 -15.98 14.68 -0.95
C PHE A 205 -17.04 14.80 0.13
N THR A 206 -16.73 15.50 1.22
CA THR A 206 -17.69 15.70 2.31
C THR A 206 -18.83 16.63 1.87
N PHE A 207 -20.03 16.39 2.41
CA PHE A 207 -21.12 17.34 2.26
C PHE A 207 -20.96 18.51 3.23
N ALA A 208 -21.08 19.74 2.73
CA ALA A 208 -21.03 20.93 3.57
C ALA A 208 -22.12 20.90 4.67
N SER A 209 -23.26 20.26 4.42
CA SER A 209 -24.32 20.07 5.43
C SER A 209 -23.93 19.10 6.57
N LYS A 210 -22.93 18.25 6.36
CA LYS A 210 -22.43 17.28 7.35
C LYS A 210 -21.20 17.80 8.09
N VAL A 211 -20.21 18.31 7.35
CA VAL A 211 -18.88 18.67 7.87
C VAL A 211 -18.68 20.18 8.00
N GLY A 212 -19.55 20.98 7.40
CA GLY A 212 -19.40 22.45 7.27
C GLY A 212 -18.57 22.87 6.05
N TYR A 213 -17.92 21.92 5.38
CA TYR A 213 -17.03 22.14 4.25
C TYR A 213 -17.16 21.02 3.22
N THR A 214 -16.83 21.33 1.97
CA THR A 214 -16.60 20.33 0.92
C THR A 214 -15.10 20.03 0.90
N LEU A 215 -14.74 18.85 1.38
CA LEU A 215 -13.35 18.41 1.55
C LEU A 215 -13.17 17.08 0.84
N PRO A 216 -12.19 16.93 -0.06
CA PRO A 216 -11.84 15.64 -0.63
C PRO A 216 -11.32 14.71 0.47
N TYR A 217 -11.79 13.46 0.47
CA TYR A 217 -11.39 12.46 1.44
C TYR A 217 -11.33 11.07 0.82
N ALA A 218 -10.54 10.20 1.44
CA ALA A 218 -10.56 8.78 1.18
C ALA A 218 -10.70 8.01 2.49
N TRP A 219 -11.35 6.85 2.43
CA TRP A 219 -11.39 5.87 3.49
C TRP A 219 -10.73 4.58 3.03
N VAL A 220 -9.94 3.95 3.91
CA VAL A 220 -9.38 2.60 3.69
C VAL A 220 -9.52 1.75 4.95
N GLY A 221 -10.02 0.52 4.76
CA GLY A 221 -10.24 -0.44 5.84
C GLY A 221 -9.09 -1.43 6.04
N ASN A 222 -8.81 -1.81 7.30
CA ASN A 222 -7.87 -2.88 7.61
C ASN A 222 -8.56 -4.25 7.53
N SER A 223 -8.21 -5.02 6.49
CA SER A 223 -8.84 -6.31 6.18
C SER A 223 -8.27 -7.49 6.96
N GLY A 224 -7.18 -7.31 7.71
CA GLY A 224 -6.36 -8.39 8.24
C GLY A 224 -7.09 -9.43 9.11
N LYS A 225 -8.22 -9.05 9.72
CA LYS A 225 -9.09 -9.96 10.49
C LYS A 225 -10.36 -10.37 9.75
N GLN A 226 -10.90 -9.50 8.90
CA GLN A 226 -12.24 -9.68 8.32
C GLN A 226 -12.22 -10.43 6.99
N CYS A 227 -11.27 -10.11 6.12
CA CYS A 227 -11.24 -10.58 4.73
C CYS A 227 -9.87 -10.38 4.05
N PRO A 228 -8.77 -10.85 4.66
CA PRO A 228 -7.45 -10.64 4.09
C PRO A 228 -7.37 -11.15 2.63
N GLU A 229 -8.09 -12.22 2.29
CA GLU A 229 -8.14 -12.80 0.96
C GLU A 229 -8.78 -11.92 -0.13
N VAL A 230 -9.54 -10.89 0.26
CA VAL A 230 -10.17 -9.94 -0.67
C VAL A 230 -9.32 -8.67 -0.76
N CYS A 231 -9.08 -8.04 0.39
CA CYS A 231 -8.50 -6.69 0.44
C CYS A 231 -7.03 -6.64 0.85
N ALA A 232 -6.38 -7.80 1.02
CA ALA A 232 -4.93 -7.90 1.16
C ALA A 232 -4.31 -8.84 0.12
N TYR A 233 -4.99 -9.04 -1.02
CA TYR A 233 -4.39 -9.68 -2.18
C TYR A 233 -3.14 -8.88 -2.63
N PRO A 234 -2.02 -9.55 -3.00
CA PRO A 234 -1.81 -10.99 -3.12
C PRO A 234 -1.20 -11.66 -1.88
N PHE A 235 -1.21 -11.01 -0.71
CA PHE A 235 -0.64 -11.55 0.54
C PHE A 235 -1.55 -12.53 1.27
N ALA A 236 -2.82 -12.56 0.90
CA ALA A 236 -3.76 -13.63 1.19
C ALA A 236 -4.57 -13.89 -0.07
N VAL A 237 -4.88 -15.17 -0.32
CA VAL A 237 -5.62 -15.61 -1.50
C VAL A 237 -6.81 -16.45 -1.06
N PRO A 238 -7.96 -16.35 -1.73
CA PRO A 238 -9.13 -17.15 -1.39
C PRO A 238 -8.85 -18.66 -1.49
N GLY A 239 -9.44 -19.45 -0.61
CA GLY A 239 -9.19 -20.90 -0.53
C GLY A 239 -9.48 -21.65 -1.84
N TYR A 240 -10.43 -21.18 -2.66
CA TYR A 240 -10.75 -21.78 -3.95
C TYR A 240 -9.61 -21.62 -5.00
N MET A 241 -8.70 -20.65 -4.81
CA MET A 241 -7.53 -20.49 -5.68
C MET A 241 -6.38 -21.44 -5.33
N GLY A 242 -6.43 -22.14 -4.19
CA GLY A 242 -5.37 -23.06 -3.77
C GLY A 242 -5.15 -24.23 -4.74
N GLY A 243 -6.16 -24.62 -5.52
CA GLY A 243 -6.08 -25.69 -6.52
C GLY A 243 -5.42 -25.28 -7.85
N SER A 244 -5.27 -23.98 -8.13
CA SER A 244 -4.65 -23.47 -9.37
C SER A 244 -3.14 -23.24 -9.24
N GLY A 245 -2.54 -23.56 -8.09
CA GLY A 245 -1.13 -23.29 -7.78
C GLY A 245 -0.86 -21.84 -7.37
N ALA A 246 -1.89 -21.00 -7.24
CA ALA A 246 -1.76 -19.65 -6.70
C ALA A 246 -1.56 -19.72 -5.18
N ALA A 247 -0.37 -19.33 -4.72
CA ALA A 247 -0.03 -19.25 -3.30
C ALA A 247 0.03 -17.78 -2.85
N ALA A 248 -0.37 -17.53 -1.61
CA ALA A 248 -0.21 -16.23 -0.98
C ALA A 248 1.26 -15.78 -1.00
N LEU A 249 1.49 -14.54 -1.39
CA LEU A 249 2.82 -13.96 -1.34
C LEU A 249 3.20 -13.55 0.07
N LYS A 250 4.50 -13.55 0.35
CA LYS A 250 5.01 -13.11 1.64
C LYS A 250 5.06 -11.59 1.70
N SER A 251 4.33 -11.01 2.65
CA SER A 251 4.19 -9.56 2.77
C SER A 251 5.53 -8.85 3.08
N PRO A 252 5.77 -7.66 2.50
CA PRO A 252 7.06 -6.97 2.60
C PRO A 252 7.39 -6.44 3.99
N ASN A 253 6.39 -6.17 4.83
CA ASN A 253 6.60 -5.63 6.18
C ASN A 253 6.09 -6.55 7.29
N GLY A 254 5.64 -7.76 6.96
CA GLY A 254 5.22 -8.77 7.92
C GLY A 254 3.84 -8.54 8.55
N ASP A 255 3.08 -7.57 8.06
CA ASP A 255 1.69 -7.31 8.46
C ASP A 255 0.80 -7.38 7.23
N VAL A 256 0.15 -8.53 7.01
CA VAL A 256 -0.69 -8.79 5.83
C VAL A 256 -1.78 -7.74 5.67
N GLY A 257 -2.44 -7.35 6.77
CA GLY A 257 -3.53 -6.38 6.72
C GLY A 257 -3.03 -5.00 6.29
N VAL A 258 -1.97 -4.51 6.92
CA VAL A 258 -1.44 -3.18 6.60
C VAL A 258 -0.70 -3.16 5.27
N ASP A 259 0.04 -4.21 4.91
CA ASP A 259 0.67 -4.32 3.59
C ASP A 259 -0.38 -4.34 2.47
N GLY A 260 -1.54 -4.99 2.68
CA GLY A 260 -2.70 -4.90 1.80
C GLY A 260 -3.26 -3.47 1.71
N MET A 261 -3.44 -2.82 2.86
CA MET A 261 -3.89 -1.43 2.92
C MET A 261 -2.96 -0.48 2.14
N ILE A 262 -1.66 -0.71 2.09
CA ILE A 262 -0.74 0.16 1.34
C ILE A 262 -1.12 0.24 -0.15
N SER A 263 -1.47 -0.89 -0.77
CA SER A 263 -1.90 -0.90 -2.17
C SER A 263 -3.21 -0.13 -2.35
N VAL A 264 -4.16 -0.32 -1.44
CA VAL A 264 -5.47 0.38 -1.48
C VAL A 264 -5.29 1.88 -1.22
N ILE A 265 -4.44 2.28 -0.25
CA ILE A 265 -4.11 3.69 -0.02
C ILE A 265 -3.48 4.31 -1.27
N GLY A 266 -2.58 3.59 -1.95
CA GLY A 266 -2.01 4.04 -3.23
C GLY A 266 -3.09 4.27 -4.29
N HIS A 267 -3.97 3.29 -4.47
CA HIS A 267 -5.11 3.35 -5.38
C HIS A 267 -5.99 4.59 -5.10
N GLU A 268 -6.54 4.69 -3.88
CA GLU A 268 -7.46 5.76 -3.51
C GLU A 268 -6.80 7.14 -3.58
N LEU A 269 -5.51 7.24 -3.25
CA LEU A 269 -4.79 8.51 -3.36
C LEU A 269 -4.56 8.92 -4.82
N ALA A 270 -4.31 7.98 -5.72
CA ALA A 270 -4.16 8.27 -7.14
C ALA A 270 -5.47 8.84 -7.70
N GLU A 271 -6.59 8.17 -7.42
CA GLU A 271 -7.92 8.56 -7.90
C GLU A 271 -8.40 9.87 -7.26
N LEU A 272 -8.23 10.02 -5.94
CA LEU A 272 -8.51 11.29 -5.25
C LEU A 272 -7.67 12.45 -5.77
N SER A 273 -6.45 12.18 -6.24
CA SER A 273 -5.61 13.21 -6.81
C SER A 273 -6.03 13.62 -8.22
N SER A 274 -6.52 12.66 -9.02
CA SER A 274 -6.99 12.90 -10.38
C SER A 274 -8.46 13.32 -10.46
N ASN A 275 -9.24 13.07 -9.42
CA ASN A 275 -10.67 13.28 -9.42
C ASN A 275 -11.26 13.64 -8.03
N PRO A 276 -10.75 14.67 -7.36
CA PRO A 276 -11.10 14.99 -5.98
C PRO A 276 -12.58 15.32 -5.72
N LEU A 277 -13.31 15.75 -6.75
CA LEU A 277 -14.73 16.13 -6.67
C LEU A 277 -15.63 15.25 -7.57
N VAL A 278 -15.12 14.10 -8.03
CA VAL A 278 -15.85 13.14 -8.87
C VAL A 278 -16.37 13.77 -10.17
N ASN A 279 -15.58 14.67 -10.76
CA ASN A 279 -15.89 15.38 -12.00
C ASN A 279 -14.66 15.75 -12.87
N ALA A 280 -13.52 15.08 -12.71
CA ALA A 280 -12.28 15.33 -13.46
C ALA A 280 -11.88 14.15 -14.33
N TRP A 281 -11.08 13.18 -13.88
CA TRP A 281 -10.61 12.08 -14.74
C TRP A 281 -11.33 10.76 -14.48
N TYR A 282 -12.10 10.28 -15.45
CA TYR A 282 -12.71 8.94 -15.44
C TYR A 282 -13.10 8.48 -16.84
N ALA A 283 -13.33 7.18 -17.01
CA ALA A 283 -13.67 6.58 -18.29
C ALA A 283 -15.16 6.74 -18.63
N GLY A 284 -15.45 7.06 -19.89
CA GLY A 284 -16.82 7.28 -20.36
C GLY A 284 -17.38 8.67 -20.01
N GLU A 285 -18.69 8.82 -20.18
CA GLU A 285 -19.43 10.09 -19.98
C GLU A 285 -20.35 10.08 -18.76
N ASP A 286 -20.53 8.91 -18.13
CA ASP A 286 -21.48 8.73 -17.02
C ASP A 286 -20.74 8.86 -15.67
N PRO A 287 -21.01 9.90 -14.87
CA PRO A 287 -20.38 10.08 -13.57
C PRO A 287 -20.99 9.21 -12.46
N VAL A 288 -22.02 8.40 -12.72
CA VAL A 288 -22.72 7.62 -11.68
C VAL A 288 -21.89 6.44 -11.16
N ALA A 289 -21.00 5.90 -12.00
CA ALA A 289 -20.05 4.84 -11.63
C ALA A 289 -18.75 5.00 -12.45
N PRO A 290 -17.95 6.04 -12.16
CA PRO A 290 -16.76 6.34 -12.93
C PRO A 290 -15.75 5.20 -12.76
N THR A 291 -15.25 4.65 -13.87
CA THR A 291 -14.04 3.81 -13.84
C THR A 291 -12.83 4.73 -13.93
N GLU A 292 -12.01 4.74 -12.89
CA GLU A 292 -10.92 5.69 -12.72
C GLU A 292 -9.53 5.08 -12.99
N ILE A 293 -8.48 5.84 -12.71
CA ILE A 293 -7.11 5.52 -13.13
C ILE A 293 -6.51 4.34 -12.36
N GLY A 294 -7.00 4.06 -11.14
CA GLY A 294 -6.63 2.92 -10.33
C GLY A 294 -7.47 1.69 -10.69
N ASP A 295 -8.78 1.86 -10.86
CA ASP A 295 -9.73 0.79 -11.25
C ASP A 295 -9.26 0.01 -12.48
N LEU A 296 -8.78 0.71 -13.51
CA LEU A 296 -8.32 0.12 -14.76
C LEU A 296 -7.16 -0.88 -14.59
N CYS A 297 -6.46 -0.81 -13.46
CA CYS A 297 -5.24 -1.56 -13.18
C CYS A 297 -5.31 -2.39 -11.90
N GLU A 298 -6.51 -2.59 -11.37
CA GLU A 298 -6.72 -3.41 -10.19
C GLU A 298 -6.11 -4.81 -10.39
N GLY A 299 -5.29 -5.23 -9.43
CA GLY A 299 -4.65 -6.54 -9.44
C GLY A 299 -3.40 -6.67 -10.33
N LEU A 300 -2.99 -5.63 -11.07
CA LEU A 300 -1.76 -5.63 -11.87
C LEU A 300 -0.60 -5.00 -11.08
N TYR A 301 0.46 -5.75 -10.83
CA TYR A 301 1.61 -5.32 -10.02
C TYR A 301 2.95 -5.38 -10.78
N GLY A 302 2.97 -5.94 -11.99
CA GLY A 302 4.20 -6.17 -12.75
C GLY A 302 3.97 -6.60 -14.20
N THR A 303 5.06 -6.66 -14.98
CA THR A 303 5.03 -7.07 -16.39
C THR A 303 4.44 -8.47 -16.58
N GLY A 304 3.62 -8.60 -17.61
CA GLY A 304 2.87 -9.81 -17.95
C GLY A 304 1.75 -10.12 -16.96
N GLY A 305 1.25 -9.11 -16.24
CA GLY A 305 0.05 -9.17 -15.40
C GLY A 305 -1.22 -8.88 -16.21
N GLY A 306 -2.30 -9.57 -15.89
CA GLY A 306 -3.57 -9.55 -16.62
C GLY A 306 -4.27 -10.91 -16.55
N GLY A 307 -5.59 -10.95 -16.82
CA GLY A 307 -6.35 -12.21 -16.85
C GLY A 307 -6.31 -13.03 -15.55
N GLY A 308 -6.16 -12.36 -14.40
CA GLY A 308 -6.02 -13.00 -13.08
C GLY A 308 -4.58 -13.29 -12.63
N TYR A 309 -3.57 -13.00 -13.47
CA TYR A 309 -2.16 -13.05 -13.07
C TYR A 309 -1.68 -11.66 -12.63
N MET A 310 -1.00 -11.59 -11.48
CA MET A 310 -0.58 -10.31 -10.89
C MET A 310 0.60 -9.64 -11.59
N GLY A 311 1.33 -10.35 -12.45
CA GLY A 311 2.58 -9.88 -13.05
C GLY A 311 3.83 -10.28 -12.27
N GLN A 312 4.99 -9.99 -12.85
CA GLN A 312 6.29 -10.29 -12.24
C GLN A 312 6.69 -9.23 -11.20
N VAL A 313 6.96 -9.67 -9.98
CA VAL A 313 7.35 -8.82 -8.84
C VAL A 313 8.67 -9.28 -8.24
N MET A 314 9.39 -8.36 -7.57
CA MET A 314 10.68 -8.67 -6.95
C MET A 314 10.49 -9.45 -5.64
N LYS A 315 11.54 -10.17 -5.24
CA LYS A 315 11.64 -10.87 -3.96
C LYS A 315 12.92 -10.48 -3.25
N ASP A 316 12.85 -10.31 -1.93
CA ASP A 316 14.04 -10.13 -1.11
C ASP A 316 14.64 -11.46 -0.64
N ARG A 317 15.76 -11.39 0.10
CA ARG A 317 16.48 -12.57 0.60
C ARG A 317 15.64 -13.45 1.51
N ASP A 318 14.63 -12.87 2.16
CA ASP A 318 13.70 -13.58 3.04
C ASP A 318 12.46 -14.07 2.27
N GLY A 319 12.43 -13.90 0.96
CA GLY A 319 11.31 -14.25 0.08
C GLY A 319 10.13 -13.29 0.14
N ARG A 320 10.25 -12.13 0.81
CA ARG A 320 9.18 -11.12 0.84
C ARG A 320 9.07 -10.45 -0.52
N THR A 321 7.84 -10.25 -0.99
CA THR A 321 7.55 -9.72 -2.33
C THR A 321 7.27 -8.23 -2.32
N TYR A 322 7.77 -7.52 -3.32
CA TYR A 322 7.58 -6.08 -3.46
C TYR A 322 7.76 -5.66 -4.93
N ASN A 323 7.23 -4.48 -5.30
CA ASN A 323 7.52 -3.86 -6.58
C ASN A 323 8.05 -2.42 -6.45
N LEU A 324 8.02 -1.84 -5.25
CA LEU A 324 8.49 -0.48 -4.97
C LEU A 324 9.36 -0.43 -3.72
N ASN A 325 10.43 0.35 -3.78
CA ASN A 325 11.20 0.77 -2.62
C ASN A 325 10.68 2.12 -2.11
N GLY A 326 10.68 2.27 -0.79
CA GLY A 326 10.35 3.52 -0.12
C GLY A 326 11.45 4.00 0.80
N ARG A 327 11.17 5.10 1.48
CA ARG A 327 12.08 5.70 2.45
C ARG A 327 12.44 4.71 3.56
N ARG A 328 13.61 4.93 4.18
CA ARG A 328 14.08 4.14 5.33
C ARG A 328 14.17 2.62 5.05
N GLY A 329 14.39 2.24 3.79
CA GLY A 329 14.52 0.84 3.38
C GLY A 329 13.20 0.06 3.40
N ARG A 330 12.05 0.74 3.53
CA ARG A 330 10.74 0.10 3.39
C ARG A 330 10.55 -0.43 1.98
N LYS A 331 9.80 -1.52 1.87
CA LYS A 331 9.39 -2.12 0.61
C LYS A 331 7.88 -2.19 0.57
N PHE A 332 7.32 -2.01 -0.61
CA PHE A 332 5.88 -1.98 -0.82
C PHE A 332 5.52 -2.76 -2.08
N LEU A 333 4.32 -3.34 -2.07
CA LEU A 333 3.70 -3.92 -3.25
C LEU A 333 2.43 -3.12 -3.52
N VAL A 334 2.40 -2.39 -4.62
CA VAL A 334 1.29 -1.50 -4.98
C VAL A 334 0.89 -1.79 -6.42
N GLN A 335 -0.40 -1.82 -6.71
CA GLN A 335 -0.87 -1.98 -8.09
C GLN A 335 -0.31 -0.89 -9.01
N TRP A 336 -0.25 -1.17 -10.30
CA TRP A 336 0.03 -0.20 -11.33
C TRP A 336 -1.13 0.79 -11.50
N ILE A 337 -0.87 1.90 -12.18
CA ILE A 337 -1.86 2.93 -12.49
C ILE A 337 -1.93 3.09 -14.01
N TRP A 338 -3.11 3.41 -14.52
CA TRP A 338 -3.29 3.65 -15.94
C TRP A 338 -2.45 4.85 -16.39
N SER A 339 -1.60 4.65 -17.38
CA SER A 339 -0.84 5.73 -18.00
C SER A 339 -1.63 6.31 -19.18
N PRO A 340 -1.98 7.60 -19.18
CA PRO A 340 -2.70 8.22 -20.29
C PRO A 340 -1.83 8.33 -21.56
N ILE A 341 -0.50 8.23 -21.41
CA ILE A 341 0.46 8.26 -22.52
C ILE A 341 0.56 6.88 -23.17
N LEU A 342 0.73 5.83 -22.37
CA LEU A 342 0.89 4.47 -22.87
C LEU A 342 -0.44 3.81 -23.22
N LYS A 343 -1.56 4.34 -22.72
CA LYS A 343 -2.88 3.72 -22.77
C LYS A 343 -2.84 2.27 -22.25
N ALA A 344 -2.14 2.13 -21.13
CA ALA A 344 -1.91 0.85 -20.47
C ALA A 344 -1.58 1.08 -18.99
N CYS A 345 -1.80 0.05 -18.18
CA CYS A 345 -1.30 -0.01 -16.82
C CYS A 345 0.22 0.01 -16.80
N ALA A 346 0.79 0.89 -15.98
CA ALA A 346 2.24 1.08 -15.91
C ALA A 346 2.74 1.20 -14.48
N GLY A 347 3.94 0.69 -14.25
CA GLY A 347 4.70 0.89 -13.03
C GLY A 347 6.21 0.80 -13.27
N PRO A 348 7.02 1.33 -12.35
CA PRO A 348 8.47 1.48 -12.55
C PRO A 348 9.23 0.15 -12.55
N ASN A 349 8.60 -0.95 -12.13
CA ASN A 349 9.15 -2.30 -12.24
C ASN A 349 8.82 -2.99 -13.57
N ALA A 350 8.27 -2.28 -14.56
CA ALA A 350 8.05 -2.81 -15.90
C ALA A 350 9.39 -3.23 -16.55
N MET A 351 9.37 -4.32 -17.30
CA MET A 351 10.55 -4.93 -17.94
C MET A 351 10.47 -4.94 -19.47
N ASP A 352 9.42 -4.36 -20.06
CA ASP A 352 9.02 -4.52 -21.46
C ASP A 352 8.83 -3.23 -22.26
#